data_AF-A0A9P5RE37-F1
#
_entry.id   AF-A0A9P5RE37-F1
#
_cell.length_a   1.000
_cell.length_b   1.000
_cell.length_c   1.000
_cell.angle_alpha   90.00
_cell.angle_beta   90.00
_cell.angle_gamma   90.00
#
_symmetry.space_group_name_H-M   'P 1'
#
loop_
_entity.id
_entity.type
_entity.pdbx_description
1 polymer ?
#
loop_
_entity_poly.entity_id
_entity_poly.type
_entity_poly.pdbx_seq_one_letter_code
_entity_poly.pdbx_strand_id
1 'polypeptide(L)'
;MKEKDLLASFLVGNELHDSVTFTKFTSYFPSAYRSSPELKDLYRAYTNTRHQVRTRVRRNIEIEARRNPFHTTPEQQQLAQLQQQQQDSAMTLEGFDELEPEDDDTYMDIEDVDKHLTLDQAIHELTLAEKTYKKVIEQMERDCHAIAQEFQDLDQEMDAVNVPSRRLQGVNEADLAADLQNLIAMCDSLTSEAGKLH
;
A
#
# COMPACT_ATOMS: atom_id res chain seq x y z
N MET A 1 42.21 -8.50 7.49
CA MET A 1 40.74 -8.65 7.38
C MET A 1 40.13 -7.28 7.64
N LYS A 2 39.46 -6.69 6.65
CA LYS A 2 38.97 -5.31 6.75
C LYS A 2 37.73 -5.32 7.65
N GLU A 3 37.64 -4.40 8.60
CA GLU A 3 36.55 -4.29 9.58
C GLU A 3 35.14 -4.39 8.95
N LYS A 4 34.98 -3.87 7.73
CA LYS A 4 33.78 -4.03 6.89
C LYS A 4 33.35 -5.50 6.75
N ASP A 5 34.29 -6.39 6.45
CA ASP A 5 34.01 -7.80 6.19
C ASP A 5 33.67 -8.54 7.49
N LEU A 6 34.27 -8.11 8.60
CA LEU A 6 33.92 -8.60 9.94
C LEU A 6 32.51 -8.14 10.34
N LEU A 7 32.17 -6.86 10.15
CA LEU A 7 30.84 -6.34 10.45
C LEU A 7 29.77 -6.96 9.54
N ALA A 8 30.07 -7.15 8.25
CA ALA A 8 29.16 -7.79 7.32
C ALA A 8 28.96 -9.28 7.68
N SER A 9 30.03 -10.03 7.96
CA SER A 9 29.91 -11.44 8.37
C SER A 9 29.20 -11.61 9.71
N PHE A 10 29.47 -10.75 10.69
CA PHE A 10 28.84 -10.81 11.99
C PHE A 10 27.35 -10.41 11.93
N LEU A 11 27.06 -9.21 11.43
CA LEU A 11 25.70 -8.67 11.42
C LEU A 11 24.83 -9.32 10.35
N VAL A 12 25.36 -9.63 9.16
CA VAL A 12 24.59 -10.23 8.07
C VAL A 12 24.72 -11.75 8.06
N GLY A 13 25.88 -12.32 8.36
CA GLY A 13 26.11 -13.76 8.33
C GLY A 13 25.54 -14.51 9.54
N ASN A 14 25.79 -14.03 10.76
CA ASN A 14 25.59 -14.83 11.97
C ASN A 14 24.50 -14.33 12.94
N GLU A 15 24.24 -13.02 13.04
CA GLU A 15 23.38 -12.50 14.13
C GLU A 15 22.07 -11.82 13.70
N LEU A 16 21.85 -11.49 12.42
CA LEU A 16 20.50 -11.14 11.92
C LEU A 16 19.63 -12.40 11.70
N HIS A 17 19.46 -13.13 12.79
CA HIS A 17 18.59 -14.27 13.04
C HIS A 17 18.83 -15.53 12.20
N ASP A 18 19.00 -16.64 12.94
CA ASP A 18 18.79 -18.04 12.56
C ASP A 18 17.75 -18.13 11.45
N SER A 19 18.18 -18.46 10.23
CA SER A 19 17.27 -18.54 9.10
C SER A 19 16.28 -19.68 9.36
N VAL A 20 15.06 -19.32 9.71
CA VAL A 20 14.00 -20.29 9.94
C VAL A 20 13.66 -20.92 8.58
N THR A 21 13.96 -22.20 8.42
CA THR A 21 13.53 -22.99 7.26
C THR A 21 12.01 -23.03 7.20
N PHE A 22 11.43 -23.22 6.01
CA PHE A 22 9.97 -23.32 5.88
C PHE A 22 9.36 -24.39 6.79
N THR A 23 10.05 -25.51 6.97
CA THR A 23 9.65 -26.59 7.90
C THR A 23 9.62 -26.11 9.36
N LYS A 24 10.63 -25.37 9.81
CA LYS A 24 10.65 -24.79 11.16
C LYS A 24 9.59 -23.70 11.30
N PHE A 25 9.39 -22.89 10.26
CA PHE A 25 8.38 -21.83 10.23
C PHE A 25 6.96 -22.38 10.36
N THR A 26 6.63 -23.41 9.58
CA THR A 26 5.33 -24.10 9.65
C THR A 26 5.10 -24.82 10.98
N SER A 27 6.17 -25.22 11.68
CA SER A 27 6.07 -25.85 12.99
C SER A 27 5.45 -24.94 14.07
N TYR A 28 5.57 -23.61 13.92
CA TYR A 28 4.97 -22.62 14.82
C TYR A 28 3.44 -22.54 14.72
N PHE A 29 2.85 -23.09 13.67
CA PHE A 29 1.42 -23.08 13.46
C PHE A 29 0.78 -24.40 13.91
N PRO A 30 -0.50 -24.37 14.36
CA PRO A 30 -1.24 -25.59 14.69
C PRO A 30 -1.31 -26.55 13.49
N SER A 31 -1.30 -27.85 13.74
CA SER A 31 -1.24 -28.90 12.70
C SER A 31 -2.31 -28.74 11.63
N ALA A 32 -3.52 -28.34 12.01
CA ALA A 32 -4.65 -28.11 11.09
C ALA A 32 -4.36 -27.07 10.00
N TYR A 33 -3.47 -26.11 10.25
CA TYR A 33 -3.18 -25.00 9.35
C TYR A 33 -1.85 -25.14 8.60
N ARG A 34 -1.00 -26.11 8.95
CA ARG A 34 0.35 -26.25 8.37
C ARG A 34 0.35 -26.50 6.85
N SER A 35 -0.73 -27.06 6.34
CA SER A 35 -0.92 -27.34 4.91
C SER A 35 -1.57 -26.18 4.16
N SER A 36 -1.92 -25.07 4.83
CA SER A 36 -2.55 -23.92 4.19
C SER A 36 -1.59 -23.28 3.17
N PRO A 37 -2.07 -22.96 1.94
CA PRO A 37 -1.26 -22.23 0.97
C PRO A 37 -0.86 -20.83 1.48
N GLU A 38 -1.66 -20.23 2.34
CA GLU A 38 -1.42 -18.89 2.92
C GLU A 38 -0.14 -18.85 3.74
N LEU A 39 0.26 -19.97 4.36
CA LEU A 39 1.53 -20.05 5.09
C LEU A 39 2.74 -19.95 4.17
N LYS A 40 2.62 -20.41 2.92
CA LYS A 40 3.69 -20.23 1.93
C LYS A 40 3.83 -18.76 1.55
N ASP A 41 2.71 -18.07 1.37
CA ASP A 41 2.72 -16.63 1.05
C ASP A 41 3.26 -15.82 2.23
N LEU A 42 2.85 -16.16 3.45
CA LEU A 42 3.38 -15.54 4.66
C LEU A 42 4.88 -15.79 4.83
N TYR A 43 5.34 -17.01 4.54
CA TYR A 43 6.77 -17.33 4.56
C TYR A 43 7.55 -16.55 3.50
N ARG A 44 7.02 -16.44 2.28
CA ARG A 44 7.61 -15.62 1.21
C ARG A 44 7.71 -14.16 1.62
N ALA A 45 6.66 -13.60 2.21
CA ALA A 45 6.69 -12.23 2.73
C ALA A 45 7.77 -12.07 3.81
N TYR A 46 7.83 -13.00 4.77
CA TYR A 46 8.86 -13.03 5.81
C TYR A 46 10.29 -13.07 5.23
N THR A 47 10.56 -13.97 4.28
CA THR A 47 11.89 -14.09 3.65
C THR A 47 12.25 -12.83 2.87
N ASN A 48 11.30 -12.24 2.16
CA ASN A 48 11.49 -11.01 1.40
C ASN A 48 11.83 -9.83 2.32
N THR A 49 11.06 -9.62 3.39
CA THR A 49 11.34 -8.58 4.39
C THR A 49 12.72 -8.78 5.02
N ARG A 50 13.09 -10.03 5.34
CA ARG A 50 14.42 -10.34 5.88
C ARG A 50 15.54 -9.98 4.88
N HIS A 51 15.38 -10.32 3.60
CA HIS A 51 16.35 -9.96 2.57
C HIS A 51 16.51 -8.45 2.46
N GLN A 52 15.42 -7.70 2.47
CA GLN A 52 15.46 -6.24 2.46
C GLN A 52 16.23 -5.66 3.66
N VAL A 53 16.00 -6.20 4.87
CA VAL A 53 16.74 -5.78 6.07
C VAL A 53 18.22 -6.08 5.94
N ARG A 54 18.60 -7.28 5.48
CA ARG A 54 20.02 -7.65 5.25
C ARG A 54 20.69 -6.73 4.25
N THR A 55 20.03 -6.46 3.13
CA THR A 55 20.54 -5.54 2.09
C THR A 55 20.71 -4.14 2.65
N ARG A 56 19.75 -3.64 3.45
CA ARG A 56 19.84 -2.34 4.11
C ARG A 56 21.01 -2.29 5.10
N VAL A 57 21.19 -3.31 5.92
CA VAL A 57 22.32 -3.39 6.86
C VAL A 57 23.64 -3.41 6.11
N ARG A 58 23.78 -4.21 5.05
CA ARG A 58 24.98 -4.24 4.20
C ARG A 58 25.29 -2.86 3.63
N ARG A 59 24.29 -2.18 3.06
CA ARG A 59 24.44 -0.82 2.53
C ARG A 59 24.87 0.18 3.62
N ASN A 60 24.29 0.09 4.81
CA ASN A 60 24.67 0.96 5.93
C ASN A 60 26.12 0.72 6.36
N ILE A 61 26.55 -0.53 6.48
CA ILE A 61 27.95 -0.88 6.78
C ILE A 61 28.88 -0.27 5.72
N GLU A 62 28.50 -0.32 4.44
CA GLU A 62 29.29 0.30 3.36
C GLU A 62 29.38 1.81 3.45
N ILE A 63 28.26 2.48 3.75
CA ILE A 63 28.22 3.93 3.92
C ILE A 63 29.10 4.34 5.11
N GLU A 64 28.98 3.66 6.24
CA GLU A 64 29.77 3.96 7.43
C GLU A 64 31.26 3.63 7.23
N ALA A 65 31.58 2.53 6.56
CA ALA A 65 32.97 2.20 6.21
C ALA A 65 33.60 3.27 5.30
N ARG A 66 32.83 3.87 4.38
CA ARG A 66 33.30 5.00 3.53
C ARG A 66 33.39 6.32 4.29
N ARG A 67 32.52 6.53 5.28
CA ARG A 67 32.47 7.77 6.08
C ARG A 67 33.58 7.85 7.12
N ASN A 68 34.14 6.70 7.53
CA ASN A 68 35.13 6.64 8.58
C ASN A 68 36.52 7.08 8.05
N PRO A 69 37.07 8.23 8.50
CA PRO A 69 38.28 8.82 7.93
C PRO A 69 39.55 7.97 8.18
N PHE A 70 39.47 7.01 9.10
CA PHE A 70 40.58 6.10 9.44
C PHE A 70 40.81 4.99 8.41
N HIS A 71 39.88 4.77 7.45
CA HIS A 71 40.01 3.74 6.40
C HIS A 71 40.25 4.29 5.00
N THR A 72 40.23 5.61 4.82
CA THR A 72 40.77 6.25 3.63
C THR A 72 42.29 6.25 3.70
N THR A 73 42.94 5.34 2.99
CA THR A 73 44.36 5.52 2.68
C THR A 73 44.54 6.81 1.86
N PRO A 74 45.67 7.51 1.97
CA PRO A 74 45.94 8.72 1.19
C PRO A 74 45.75 8.50 -0.33
N GLU A 75 46.03 7.30 -0.82
CA GLU A 75 45.76 6.85 -2.20
C GLU A 75 44.27 6.84 -2.56
N GLN A 76 43.39 6.41 -1.66
CA GLN A 76 41.94 6.39 -1.91
C GLN A 76 41.32 7.79 -1.85
N GLN A 77 41.88 8.69 -1.04
CA GLN A 77 41.50 10.12 -1.08
C GLN A 77 41.93 10.80 -2.38
N GLN A 78 43.11 10.46 -2.91
CA GLN A 78 43.56 10.96 -4.21
C GLN A 78 42.71 10.40 -5.36
N LEU A 79 42.37 9.12 -5.34
CA LEU A 79 41.47 8.51 -6.33
C LEU A 79 40.06 9.10 -6.27
N ALA A 80 39.50 9.37 -5.08
CA ALA A 80 38.20 10.02 -4.94
C ALA A 80 38.21 11.48 -5.43
N GLN A 81 39.30 12.22 -5.20
CA GLN A 81 39.48 13.57 -5.74
C GLN A 81 39.71 13.58 -7.26
N LEU A 82 40.45 12.61 -7.80
CA LEU A 82 40.66 12.44 -9.23
C LEU A 82 39.38 12.01 -9.96
N GLN A 83 38.56 11.15 -9.36
CA GLN A 83 37.25 10.77 -9.92
C GLN A 83 36.24 11.93 -9.89
N GLN A 84 36.30 12.80 -8.88
CA GLN A 84 35.48 14.02 -8.85
C GLN A 84 35.87 15.02 -9.95
N GLN A 85 37.14 15.07 -10.37
CA GLN A 85 37.59 15.93 -11.47
C GLN A 85 37.35 15.33 -12.87
N GLN A 86 37.22 14.01 -13.01
CA GLN A 86 36.99 13.35 -14.31
C GLN A 86 35.50 13.16 -14.68
N GLN A 87 34.56 13.40 -13.76
CA GLN A 87 33.12 13.32 -14.06
C GLN A 87 32.60 14.44 -14.99
N ASP A 88 33.38 15.49 -15.26
CA ASP A 88 33.03 16.53 -16.25
C ASP A 88 33.45 16.19 -17.69
N SER A 89 34.13 15.07 -17.93
CA SER A 89 34.50 14.67 -19.30
C SER A 89 34.69 13.15 -19.43
N ALA A 90 33.64 12.50 -19.94
CA ALA A 90 33.63 11.18 -20.58
C ALA A 90 34.10 9.97 -19.75
N MET A 91 33.17 9.11 -19.35
CA MET A 91 33.46 7.72 -18.93
C MET A 91 32.97 6.71 -19.96
N THR A 92 33.90 6.21 -20.78
CA THR A 92 33.85 4.88 -21.41
C THR A 92 34.47 3.87 -20.45
N LEU A 93 33.72 2.83 -20.07
CA LEU A 93 34.10 1.82 -19.07
C LEU A 93 34.62 0.56 -19.79
N GLU A 94 35.94 0.32 -19.75
CA GLU A 94 36.54 -0.98 -20.08
C GLU A 94 37.37 -1.48 -18.88
N GLY A 95 37.23 -2.78 -18.59
CA GLY A 95 38.21 -3.57 -17.84
C GLY A 95 37.97 -3.65 -16.33
N PHE A 96 37.22 -4.65 -15.89
CA PHE A 96 37.47 -5.24 -14.58
C PHE A 96 37.74 -6.73 -14.72
N ASP A 97 38.95 -7.07 -14.30
CA ASP A 97 39.63 -8.34 -14.43
C ASP A 97 38.99 -9.41 -13.52
N GLU A 98 39.04 -10.61 -14.06
CA GLU A 98 38.43 -11.85 -13.64
C GLU A 98 39.18 -12.40 -12.40
N LEU A 99 38.45 -12.56 -11.29
CA LEU A 99 38.89 -13.39 -10.18
C LEU A 99 37.73 -14.32 -9.79
N GLU A 100 37.79 -15.53 -10.33
CA GLU A 100 36.98 -16.68 -9.93
C GLU A 100 37.18 -17.03 -8.45
N PRO A 101 36.12 -17.43 -7.73
CA PRO A 101 36.24 -18.25 -6.54
C PRO A 101 35.88 -19.70 -6.85
N GLU A 102 36.86 -20.60 -6.77
CA GLU A 102 36.64 -22.02 -6.50
C GLU A 102 36.08 -22.15 -5.07
N ASP A 103 34.83 -22.57 -4.93
CA ASP A 103 34.42 -23.66 -4.02
C ASP A 103 32.89 -23.84 -4.03
N ASP A 104 32.53 -25.03 -4.53
CA ASP A 104 31.31 -25.82 -4.46
C ASP A 104 30.29 -25.49 -3.35
N ASP A 105 29.17 -24.86 -3.74
CA ASP A 105 27.85 -25.17 -3.23
C ASP A 105 26.82 -24.75 -4.29
N THR A 106 26.12 -25.74 -4.83
CA THR A 106 25.13 -25.64 -5.91
C THR A 106 23.97 -24.73 -5.53
N TYR A 107 24.14 -23.42 -5.63
CA TYR A 107 23.06 -22.45 -5.64
C TYR A 107 22.42 -22.49 -7.02
N MET A 108 21.12 -22.79 -7.03
CA MET A 108 20.31 -22.72 -8.24
C MET A 108 20.62 -21.44 -9.01
N ASP A 109 20.95 -21.58 -10.30
CA ASP A 109 20.94 -20.52 -11.29
C ASP A 109 19.60 -19.78 -11.17
N ILE A 110 19.60 -18.71 -10.39
CA ILE A 110 18.64 -17.65 -10.56
C ILE A 110 19.21 -16.90 -11.76
N GLU A 111 18.78 -17.29 -12.95
CA GLU A 111 18.80 -16.44 -14.14
C GLU A 111 17.90 -15.21 -13.90
N ASP A 112 18.11 -14.46 -12.81
CA ASP A 112 17.70 -13.06 -12.74
C ASP A 112 18.88 -12.29 -13.32
N VAL A 113 18.87 -12.28 -14.65
CA VAL A 113 19.52 -11.28 -15.48
C VAL A 113 19.51 -9.98 -14.70
N ASP A 114 20.71 -9.52 -14.40
CA ASP A 114 21.07 -8.26 -13.81
C ASP A 114 20.28 -7.12 -14.48
N LYS A 115 19.06 -6.89 -14.00
CA LYS A 115 18.22 -5.71 -14.30
C LYS A 115 18.45 -4.67 -13.21
N HIS A 116 19.69 -4.50 -12.77
CA HIS A 116 20.05 -3.28 -12.08
C HIS A 116 19.90 -2.12 -13.07
N LEU A 117 18.71 -1.49 -13.04
CA LEU A 117 18.44 -0.23 -13.72
C LEU A 117 19.58 0.72 -13.36
N THR A 118 20.18 1.33 -14.38
CA THR A 118 21.15 2.40 -14.13
C THR A 118 20.45 3.53 -13.38
N LEU A 119 21.21 4.34 -12.64
CA LEU A 119 20.64 5.46 -11.88
C LEU A 119 19.79 6.37 -12.80
N ASP A 120 20.24 6.62 -14.03
CA ASP A 120 19.51 7.41 -15.02
C ASP A 120 18.20 6.75 -15.45
N GLN A 121 18.20 5.42 -15.64
CA GLN A 121 16.97 4.69 -15.96
C GLN A 121 16.00 4.70 -14.77
N ALA A 122 16.50 4.55 -13.54
CA ALA A 122 15.68 4.64 -12.35
C ALA A 122 15.08 6.05 -12.16
N ILE A 123 15.87 7.11 -12.41
CA ILE A 123 15.39 8.50 -12.40
C ILE A 123 14.33 8.71 -13.47
N HIS A 124 14.53 8.18 -14.68
CA HIS A 124 13.57 8.27 -15.77
C HIS A 124 12.24 7.59 -15.42
N GLU A 125 12.29 6.36 -14.92
CA GLU A 125 11.10 5.59 -14.50
C GLU A 125 10.36 6.29 -13.36
N LEU A 126 11.08 6.84 -12.36
CA LEU A 126 10.47 7.62 -11.28
C LEU A 126 9.81 8.90 -11.79
N THR A 127 10.40 9.57 -12.77
CA THR A 127 9.83 10.78 -13.39
C THR A 127 8.55 10.44 -14.17
N LEU A 128 8.54 9.32 -14.90
CA LEU A 128 7.35 8.84 -15.60
C LEU A 128 6.25 8.43 -14.62
N ALA A 129 6.60 7.73 -13.54
CA ALA A 129 5.67 7.36 -12.48
C ALA A 129 5.06 8.61 -11.82
N GLU A 130 5.87 9.60 -11.46
CA GLU A 130 5.42 10.87 -10.90
C GLU A 130 4.40 11.56 -11.82
N LYS A 131 4.73 11.70 -13.11
CA LYS A 131 3.85 12.31 -14.10
C LYS A 131 2.52 11.54 -14.23
N THR A 132 2.58 10.22 -14.15
CA THR A 132 1.39 9.36 -14.25
C THR A 132 0.51 9.51 -13.02
N TYR A 133 1.09 9.44 -11.81
CA TYR A 133 0.34 9.64 -10.57
C TYR A 133 -0.27 11.02 -10.48
N LYS A 134 0.45 12.07 -10.91
CA LYS A 134 -0.08 13.43 -10.96
C LYS A 134 -1.34 13.52 -11.81
N LYS A 135 -1.34 12.91 -13.01
CA LYS A 135 -2.53 12.87 -13.88
C LYS A 135 -3.69 12.09 -13.24
N VAL A 136 -3.40 10.98 -12.56
CA VAL A 136 -4.42 10.18 -11.89
C VAL A 136 -5.04 10.96 -10.72
N ILE A 137 -4.24 11.70 -9.95
CA ILE A 137 -4.72 12.57 -8.87
C ILE A 137 -5.60 13.68 -9.45
N GLU A 138 -5.13 14.39 -10.49
CA GLU A 138 -5.91 15.44 -11.17
C GLU A 138 -7.24 14.89 -11.75
N GLN A 139 -7.26 13.65 -12.22
CA GLN A 139 -8.50 13.01 -12.67
C GLN A 139 -9.43 12.71 -11.49
N MET A 140 -8.91 12.08 -10.43
CA MET A 140 -9.68 11.72 -9.25
C MET A 140 -10.27 12.95 -8.55
N GLU A 141 -9.52 14.06 -8.50
CA GLU A 141 -10.02 15.33 -8.00
C GLU A 141 -11.20 15.82 -8.84
N ARG A 142 -11.13 15.76 -10.17
CA ARG A 142 -12.25 16.14 -11.05
C ARG A 142 -13.47 15.25 -10.83
N ASP A 143 -13.26 13.95 -10.71
CA ASP A 143 -14.35 12.99 -10.48
C ASP A 143 -15.04 13.24 -9.13
N CYS A 144 -14.26 13.49 -8.07
CA CYS A 144 -14.79 13.87 -6.76
C CYS A 144 -15.61 15.17 -6.81
N HIS A 145 -15.15 16.19 -7.56
CA HIS A 145 -15.92 17.43 -7.72
C HIS A 145 -17.21 17.20 -8.50
N ALA A 146 -17.19 16.38 -9.55
CA ALA A 146 -18.39 16.03 -10.32
C ALA A 146 -19.41 15.31 -9.44
N ILE A 147 -18.98 14.30 -8.67
CA ILE A 147 -19.86 13.58 -7.73
C ILE A 147 -20.44 14.52 -6.68
N ALA A 148 -19.61 15.39 -6.09
CA ALA A 148 -20.09 16.35 -5.10
C ALA A 148 -21.14 17.31 -5.68
N GLN A 149 -20.99 17.69 -6.94
CA GLN A 149 -21.96 18.51 -7.66
C GLN A 149 -23.26 17.73 -7.91
N GLU A 150 -23.19 16.48 -8.36
CA GLU A 150 -24.37 15.62 -8.52
C GLU A 150 -25.16 15.46 -7.22
N PHE A 151 -24.48 15.32 -6.07
CA PHE A 151 -25.15 15.29 -4.77
C PHE A 151 -25.86 16.61 -4.45
N GLN A 152 -25.25 17.76 -4.75
CA GLN A 152 -25.89 19.06 -4.54
C GLN A 152 -27.10 19.26 -5.45
N ASP A 153 -27.02 18.79 -6.69
CA ASP A 153 -28.12 18.85 -7.64
C ASP A 153 -29.28 17.93 -7.19
N LEU A 154 -28.97 16.72 -6.72
CA LEU A 154 -29.95 15.79 -6.16
C LEU A 154 -30.62 16.33 -4.89
N ASP A 155 -29.86 16.96 -3.99
CA ASP A 155 -30.42 17.60 -2.78
C ASP A 155 -31.39 18.73 -3.18
N GLN A 156 -31.04 19.55 -4.17
CA GLN A 156 -31.92 20.59 -4.70
C GLN A 156 -33.18 20.02 -5.35
N GLU A 157 -33.05 18.94 -6.12
CA GLU A 157 -34.19 18.24 -6.71
C GLU A 157 -35.09 17.62 -5.63
N MET A 158 -34.51 17.03 -4.58
CA MET A 158 -35.25 16.47 -3.45
C MET A 158 -36.01 17.57 -2.68
N ASP A 159 -35.38 18.72 -2.45
CA ASP A 159 -36.03 19.88 -1.84
C ASP A 159 -37.16 20.45 -2.71
N ALA A 160 -37.02 20.41 -4.04
CA ALA A 160 -38.06 20.81 -4.98
C ALA A 160 -39.22 19.81 -5.07
N VAL A 161 -38.92 18.51 -4.94
CA VAL A 161 -39.90 17.41 -4.92
C VAL A 161 -40.55 17.26 -3.54
N ASN A 162 -40.03 17.92 -2.51
CA ASN A 162 -40.69 18.04 -1.21
C ASN A 162 -42.02 18.75 -1.42
N VAL A 163 -43.05 17.96 -1.71
CA VAL A 163 -44.45 18.35 -1.75
C VAL A 163 -44.60 19.18 -0.49
N PRO A 164 -45.09 20.44 -0.57
CA PRO A 164 -45.42 21.14 0.64
C PRO A 164 -46.36 20.19 1.35
N SER A 165 -45.85 19.55 2.41
CA SER A 165 -46.65 19.09 3.49
C SER A 165 -47.35 20.38 3.82
N ARG A 166 -48.56 20.55 3.29
CA ARG A 166 -49.57 21.41 3.87
C ARG A 166 -49.57 20.87 5.27
N ARG A 167 -48.72 21.48 6.11
CA ARG A 167 -48.78 21.37 7.53
C ARG A 167 -50.26 21.55 7.75
N LEU A 168 -50.89 20.52 8.28
CA LEU A 168 -52.21 20.64 8.84
C LEU A 168 -52.10 21.52 10.11
N GLN A 169 -51.37 22.65 10.03
CA GLN A 169 -51.46 23.82 10.88
C GLN A 169 -52.83 24.42 10.58
N GLY A 170 -53.86 23.80 11.11
CA GLY A 170 -55.25 24.18 10.85
C GLY A 170 -56.24 23.04 10.91
N VAL A 171 -55.80 21.78 10.86
CA VAL A 171 -56.70 20.70 11.28
C VAL A 171 -56.62 20.64 12.80
N ASN A 172 -57.56 21.33 13.42
CA ASN A 172 -57.80 21.22 14.84
C ASN A 172 -58.04 19.74 15.13
N GLU A 173 -57.21 19.14 15.97
CA GLU A 173 -57.29 17.72 16.31
C GLU A 173 -58.69 17.34 16.83
N ALA A 174 -59.37 18.31 17.45
CA ALA A 174 -60.76 18.23 17.88
C ALA A 174 -61.76 18.10 16.71
N ASP A 175 -61.57 18.83 15.62
CA ASP A 175 -62.47 18.79 14.46
C ASP A 175 -62.28 17.48 13.67
N LEU A 176 -61.04 17.01 13.55
CA LEU A 176 -60.75 15.70 12.95
C LEU A 176 -61.30 14.54 13.79
N ALA A 177 -61.19 14.64 15.12
CA ALA A 177 -61.78 13.66 16.02
C ALA A 177 -63.32 13.65 15.92
N ALA A 178 -63.95 14.82 15.81
CA ALA A 178 -65.39 14.93 15.62
C ALA A 178 -65.85 14.34 14.29
N ASP A 179 -65.12 14.60 13.19
CA ASP A 179 -65.45 14.05 11.87
C ASP A 179 -65.27 12.53 11.83
N LEU A 180 -64.22 11.99 12.48
CA LEU A 180 -64.04 10.54 12.63
C LEU A 180 -65.16 9.91 13.47
N GLN A 181 -65.59 10.56 14.55
CA GLN A 181 -66.72 10.09 15.35
C GLN A 181 -68.04 10.12 14.57
N ASN A 182 -68.28 11.16 13.77
CA ASN A 182 -69.45 11.23 12.89
C ASN A 182 -69.44 10.11 11.84
N LEU A 183 -68.27 9.82 11.26
CA LEU A 183 -68.12 8.73 10.30
C LEU A 183 -68.42 7.36 10.94
N ILE A 184 -67.90 7.12 12.15
CA ILE A 184 -68.19 5.91 12.93
C ILE A 184 -69.69 5.80 13.21
N ALA A 185 -70.33 6.88 13.65
CA ALA A 185 -71.77 6.89 13.94
C ALA A 185 -72.62 6.60 12.69
N MET A 186 -72.23 7.11 11.51
CA MET A 186 -72.91 6.78 10.25
C MET A 186 -72.71 5.32 9.85
N CYS A 187 -71.52 4.75 10.05
CA CYS A 187 -71.27 3.34 9.79
C CYS A 187 -72.09 2.44 10.74
N ASP A 188 -72.23 2.83 12.00
CA ASP A 188 -73.06 2.13 12.99
C ASP A 188 -74.56 2.24 12.66
N SER A 189 -75.02 3.40 12.17
CA SER A 189 -76.42 3.54 11.76
C SER A 189 -76.75 2.66 10.55
N LEU A 190 -75.88 2.66 9.53
CA LEU A 190 -76.03 1.85 8.32
C LEU A 190 -76.01 0.35 8.62
N THR A 191 -75.15 -0.09 9.54
CA THR A 191 -75.08 -1.50 9.96
C THR A 191 -76.28 -1.90 10.83
N SER A 192 -76.80 -1.01 11.67
CA SER A 192 -78.00 -1.28 12.47
C SER A 192 -79.30 -1.32 11.62
N GLU A 193 -79.39 -0.51 10.56
CA GLU A 193 -80.51 -0.54 9.62
C GLU A 193 -80.47 -1.81 8.75
N ALA A 194 -79.29 -2.24 8.32
CA ALA A 194 -79.12 -3.52 7.61
C ALA A 194 -79.53 -4.74 8.47
N GLY A 195 -79.41 -4.65 9.80
CA GLY A 195 -79.82 -5.71 10.73
C GLY A 195 -81.32 -5.80 11.03
N LYS A 196 -82.13 -4.79 10.65
CA LYS A 196 -83.59 -4.77 10.89
C LYS A 196 -84.43 -5.29 9.70
N LEU A 197 -83.78 -5.67 8.61
CA LEU A 197 -84.40 -6.18 7.38
C LEU A 197 -84.40 -7.74 7.30
N HIS A 198 -84.05 -8.42 8.39
CA HIS A 198 -84.16 -9.87 8.57
C HIS A 198 -85.08 -10.19 9.76
#